data_AF-A0A2J6W5G1-F1
#
_entry.id   AF-A0A2J6W5G1-F1
#
_cell.length_a   1.000
_cell.length_b   1.000
_cell.length_c   1.000
_cell.angle_alpha   90.00
_cell.angle_beta   90.00
_cell.angle_gamma   90.00
#
_symmetry.space_group_name_H-M   'P 1'
#
loop_
_entity.id
_entity.type
_entity.pdbx_description
1 polymer ?
#
loop_
_entity_poly.entity_id
_entity_poly.type
_entity_poly.pdbx_seq_one_letter_code
_entity_poly.pdbx_strand_id
1 'polypeptide(L)'
;MSPKEEILKNVRKRLSYYRSLGADPLSLATGCAVKVDLLRVVYPAMEKIKPYLTNKNIEIADREDADVFLGDPGSVELHRRIMRLGERNEMNLKFSNNIRAIILVQVYQLAADEPEKFIKKILPVYESICNCAPSINIGKGHSIVTPFREDEFMLIDLISYEKGDKIIAANNDTMHIIDPTNSPSDYRQVSGSISNSLNDLFVIGAYKDLRISPVLNAPTEELKEKLIKNTKRFANEIGAQMIDVEQPKRGRLLLGATVLANSDKKPPMFHKHADKGMRIIATRPFGELAPITTFLSTTIDETIIDELQQKGIELDYLEKIKENAVNIISAPNKGMGEVISKYLPELNEEFRKDQHIVATTDVTGPGIFVVWEVSKLTNTHIKLYNFPLLFPEISEFATEKFLMPNATAGTNGGFIIVSPEEIYEDVIKDLRYKGYMPSVIGEIIERGKQEVEAPKEITKYVLDQEILNKFKLY
;
A
#
# COMPACT_ATOMS: atom_id res chain seq x y z
N MET A 1 -22.68 31.92 -14.59
CA MET A 1 -21.66 30.90 -14.34
C MET A 1 -22.34 29.57 -14.54
N SER A 2 -21.87 28.74 -15.46
CA SER A 2 -22.47 27.42 -15.71
C SER A 2 -22.20 26.48 -14.52
N PRO A 3 -23.00 25.42 -14.31
CA PRO A 3 -22.72 24.41 -13.28
C PRO A 3 -21.30 23.82 -13.39
N LYS A 4 -20.81 23.63 -14.63
CA LYS A 4 -19.43 23.21 -14.94
C LYS A 4 -18.38 24.17 -14.38
N GLU A 5 -18.53 25.47 -14.65
CA GLU A 5 -17.59 26.49 -14.17
C GLU A 5 -17.54 26.57 -12.64
N GLU A 6 -18.66 26.32 -11.97
CA GLU A 6 -18.74 26.31 -10.51
C GLU A 6 -17.99 25.12 -9.89
N ILE A 7 -18.17 23.92 -10.44
CA ILE A 7 -17.45 22.71 -10.02
C ILE A 7 -15.94 22.91 -10.13
N LEU A 8 -15.46 23.34 -11.30
CA LEU A 8 -14.03 23.54 -11.56
C LEU A 8 -13.43 24.63 -10.64
N LYS A 9 -14.16 25.72 -10.42
CA LYS A 9 -13.74 26.79 -9.48
C LYS A 9 -13.61 26.27 -8.05
N ASN A 10 -14.55 25.44 -7.60
CA ASN A 10 -14.51 24.85 -6.26
C ASN A 10 -13.34 23.88 -6.10
N VAL A 11 -13.07 23.04 -7.10
CA VAL A 11 -11.90 22.14 -7.09
C VAL A 11 -10.60 22.95 -7.10
N ARG A 12 -10.43 23.96 -7.97
CA ARG A 12 -9.24 24.82 -7.99
C ARG A 12 -8.96 25.51 -6.65
N LYS A 13 -10.02 25.96 -5.97
CA LYS A 13 -9.93 26.51 -4.61
C LYS A 13 -9.46 25.45 -3.61
N ARG A 14 -9.95 24.22 -3.72
CA ARG A 14 -9.53 23.09 -2.87
C ARG A 14 -8.07 22.70 -3.11
N LEU A 15 -7.64 22.62 -4.37
CA LEU A 15 -6.24 22.33 -4.72
C LEU A 15 -5.29 23.39 -4.14
N SER A 16 -5.67 24.66 -4.24
CA SER A 16 -4.93 25.77 -3.61
C SER A 16 -4.86 25.63 -2.09
N TYR A 17 -5.95 25.19 -1.46
CA TYR A 17 -5.96 24.92 -0.02
C TYR A 17 -5.02 23.77 0.35
N TYR A 18 -5.05 22.62 -0.33
CA TYR A 18 -4.10 21.53 -0.06
C TYR A 18 -2.64 21.94 -0.22
N ARG A 19 -2.32 22.77 -1.23
CA ARG A 19 -0.99 23.35 -1.40
C ARG A 19 -0.57 24.20 -0.19
N SER A 20 -1.49 24.98 0.39
CA SER A 20 -1.18 25.73 1.61
C SER A 20 -0.95 24.81 2.82
N LEU A 21 -1.51 23.59 2.82
CA LEU A 21 -1.26 22.55 3.84
C LEU A 21 0.01 21.71 3.57
N GLY A 22 0.76 21.99 2.50
CA GLY A 22 2.02 21.33 2.14
C GLY A 22 1.89 20.03 1.37
N ALA A 23 0.69 19.72 0.88
CA ALA A 23 0.48 18.63 -0.04
C ALA A 23 0.49 19.16 -1.49
N ASP A 24 0.95 18.36 -2.44
CA ASP A 24 0.77 18.65 -3.86
C ASP A 24 -0.25 17.68 -4.49
N PRO A 25 -1.53 18.07 -4.54
CA PRO A 25 -2.60 17.32 -5.18
C PRO A 25 -2.33 16.85 -6.61
N LEU A 26 -1.52 17.60 -7.37
CA LEU A 26 -1.30 17.30 -8.78
C LEU A 26 -0.12 16.36 -9.00
N SER A 27 0.84 16.35 -8.06
CA SER A 27 1.81 15.27 -7.98
C SER A 27 1.14 13.92 -7.68
N LEU A 28 0.02 13.92 -6.95
CA LEU A 28 -0.68 12.71 -6.50
C LEU A 28 -1.56 12.05 -7.57
N ALA A 29 -1.90 12.74 -8.66
CA ALA A 29 -2.62 12.17 -9.80
C ALA A 29 -1.80 11.06 -10.51
N THR A 30 -0.55 10.82 -10.10
CA THR A 30 0.30 9.72 -10.55
C THR A 30 0.66 8.73 -9.43
N GLY A 31 -0.23 8.53 -8.44
CA GLY A 31 -0.30 7.34 -7.58
C GLY A 31 0.88 7.03 -6.64
N CYS A 32 2.04 7.66 -6.79
CA CYS A 32 3.28 7.32 -6.06
C CYS A 32 4.29 8.47 -5.95
N ALA A 33 3.96 9.70 -6.36
CA ALA A 33 4.92 10.81 -6.51
C ALA A 33 5.54 11.34 -5.19
N VAL A 34 5.29 10.67 -4.07
CA VAL A 34 5.89 11.00 -2.79
C VAL A 34 6.79 9.90 -2.23
N LYS A 35 6.98 8.75 -2.90
CA LYS A 35 7.92 7.72 -2.44
C LYS A 35 9.35 8.04 -2.88
N VAL A 36 10.33 7.70 -2.05
CA VAL A 36 11.74 7.67 -2.48
C VAL A 36 11.91 6.54 -3.50
N ASP A 37 12.66 6.77 -4.58
CA ASP A 37 12.93 5.74 -5.59
C ASP A 37 13.62 4.53 -4.94
N LEU A 38 12.91 3.40 -4.91
CA LEU A 38 13.38 2.19 -4.26
C LEU A 38 14.59 1.60 -4.97
N LEU A 39 14.56 1.54 -6.30
CA LEU A 39 15.58 0.88 -7.11
C LEU A 39 16.86 1.72 -7.21
N ARG A 40 16.72 3.04 -7.32
CA ARG A 40 17.86 3.95 -7.51
C ARG A 40 18.47 4.43 -6.20
N VAL A 41 17.68 4.54 -5.13
CA VAL A 41 18.11 5.20 -3.89
C VAL A 41 18.02 4.28 -2.69
N VAL A 42 16.81 3.81 -2.33
CA VAL A 42 16.62 3.10 -1.06
C VAL A 42 17.38 1.77 -1.03
N TYR A 43 17.20 0.88 -2.01
CA TYR A 43 17.85 -0.43 -1.98
C TYR A 43 19.39 -0.33 -2.05
N PRO A 44 19.98 0.44 -2.98
CA PRO A 44 21.43 0.61 -2.98
C PRO A 44 21.96 1.26 -1.69
N ALA A 45 21.18 2.14 -1.05
CA ALA A 45 21.54 2.72 0.24
C ALA A 45 21.54 1.66 1.35
N MET A 46 20.47 0.86 1.43
CA MET A 46 20.32 -0.17 2.45
C MET A 46 21.36 -1.28 2.30
N GLU A 47 21.66 -1.72 1.08
CA GLU A 47 22.73 -2.72 0.80
C GLU A 47 24.09 -2.26 1.32
N LYS A 48 24.43 -0.97 1.16
CA LYS A 48 25.69 -0.40 1.64
C LYS A 48 25.80 -0.38 3.16
N ILE A 49 24.70 -0.09 3.87
CA ILE A 49 24.74 0.06 5.34
C ILE A 49 24.36 -1.21 6.10
N LYS A 50 23.67 -2.18 5.49
CA LYS A 50 23.23 -3.43 6.13
C LYS A 50 24.37 -4.16 6.84
N PRO A 51 25.57 -4.38 6.25
CA PRO A 51 26.67 -5.04 6.95
C PRO A 51 27.16 -4.28 8.20
N TYR A 52 27.21 -2.94 8.11
CA TYR A 52 27.60 -2.10 9.24
C TYR A 52 26.57 -2.17 10.37
N LEU A 53 25.28 -2.10 10.05
CA LEU A 53 24.19 -2.16 11.01
C LEU A 53 24.08 -3.53 11.68
N THR A 54 24.31 -4.62 10.94
CA THR A 54 24.35 -5.98 11.51
C THR A 54 25.43 -6.11 12.58
N ASN A 55 26.62 -5.53 12.35
CA ASN A 55 27.70 -5.47 13.36
C ASN A 55 27.35 -4.59 14.59
N LYS A 56 26.24 -3.87 14.55
CA LYS A 56 25.72 -3.00 15.62
C LYS A 56 24.40 -3.51 16.21
N ASN A 57 24.09 -4.80 16.05
CA ASN A 57 22.88 -5.46 16.54
C ASN A 57 21.57 -5.03 15.86
N ILE A 58 21.65 -4.47 14.64
CA ILE A 58 20.47 -4.14 13.83
C ILE A 58 20.45 -5.05 12.61
N GLU A 59 19.43 -5.89 12.52
CA GLU A 59 19.14 -6.72 11.35
C GLU A 59 18.06 -6.06 10.51
N ILE A 60 18.26 -5.97 9.21
CA ILE A 60 17.25 -5.48 8.27
C ILE A 60 16.72 -6.68 7.52
N ALA A 61 15.42 -6.94 7.67
CA ALA A 61 14.72 -8.02 7.00
C ALA A 61 14.79 -7.90 5.47
N ASP A 62 14.55 -9.02 4.80
CA ASP A 62 14.44 -9.04 3.35
C ASP A 62 13.05 -8.49 2.92
N ARG A 63 12.86 -8.27 1.61
CA ARG A 63 11.66 -7.60 1.07
C ARG A 63 10.43 -8.48 1.29
N GLU A 64 9.53 -8.02 2.15
CA GLU A 64 8.20 -8.59 2.36
C GLU A 64 7.13 -7.47 2.43
N ASP A 65 5.88 -7.82 2.15
CA ASP A 65 4.76 -6.87 2.15
C ASP A 65 4.44 -6.39 3.57
N ALA A 66 4.59 -7.26 4.57
CA ALA A 66 4.48 -6.94 5.98
C ALA A 66 5.60 -7.61 6.78
N ASP A 67 5.87 -7.08 7.97
CA ASP A 67 6.73 -7.73 8.93
C ASP A 67 5.99 -8.87 9.63
N VAL A 68 6.47 -10.11 9.49
CA VAL A 68 5.80 -11.32 9.99
C VAL A 68 6.67 -12.08 10.99
N PHE A 69 6.11 -12.41 12.16
CA PHE A 69 6.80 -13.16 13.21
C PHE A 69 5.88 -13.93 14.13
N LEU A 70 6.46 -14.87 14.88
CA LEU A 70 5.76 -15.56 15.96
C LEU A 70 5.85 -14.77 17.26
N GLY A 71 4.72 -14.59 17.93
CA GLY A 71 4.63 -13.90 19.20
C GLY A 71 3.30 -14.16 19.90
N ASP A 72 3.21 -13.83 21.19
CA ASP A 72 1.93 -13.75 21.89
C ASP A 72 1.27 -12.39 21.61
N PRO A 73 0.10 -12.33 20.94
CA PRO A 73 -0.57 -11.07 20.65
C PRO A 73 -0.89 -10.25 21.89
N GLY A 74 -1.12 -10.90 23.04
CA GLY A 74 -1.42 -10.21 24.30
C GLY A 74 -0.23 -9.39 24.83
N SER A 75 0.98 -9.85 24.55
CA SER A 75 2.24 -9.25 25.00
C SER A 75 2.82 -8.15 24.09
N VAL A 76 2.23 -7.95 22.90
CA VAL A 76 2.79 -7.02 21.90
C VAL A 76 2.58 -5.58 22.38
N GLU A 77 3.67 -4.85 22.57
CA GLU A 77 3.67 -3.44 22.94
C GLU A 77 4.42 -2.61 21.91
N LEU A 78 3.88 -1.43 21.57
CA LEU A 78 4.47 -0.52 20.58
C LEU A 78 4.94 0.76 21.27
N HIS A 79 6.21 1.11 21.06
CA HIS A 79 6.84 2.32 21.55
C HIS A 79 7.33 3.17 20.39
N ARG A 80 6.58 4.23 20.08
CA ARG A 80 6.94 5.16 19.00
C ARG A 80 8.02 6.15 19.42
N ARG A 81 8.95 6.43 18.51
CA ARG A 81 9.89 7.56 18.60
C ARG A 81 9.94 8.31 17.28
N ILE A 82 10.01 9.63 17.36
CA ILE A 82 10.13 10.51 16.19
C ILE A 82 11.46 11.25 16.31
N MET A 83 12.38 10.93 15.41
CA MET A 83 13.77 11.34 15.44
C MET A 83 14.09 12.29 14.29
N ARG A 84 15.05 13.18 14.53
CA ARG A 84 15.59 14.09 13.51
C ARG A 84 16.57 13.34 12.62
N LEU A 85 16.45 13.52 11.31
CA LEU A 85 17.39 12.96 10.34
C LEU A 85 18.73 13.72 10.34
N GLY A 86 19.80 13.02 10.00
CA GLY A 86 21.14 13.57 9.79
C GLY A 86 21.97 13.79 11.05
N GLU A 87 21.43 13.50 12.22
CA GLU A 87 22.13 13.60 13.51
C GLU A 87 21.78 12.42 14.41
N ARG A 88 22.66 12.14 15.39
CA ARG A 88 22.33 11.18 16.44
C ARG A 88 21.34 11.81 17.40
N ASN A 89 20.34 11.02 17.79
CA ASN A 89 19.28 11.40 18.71
C ASN A 89 19.52 10.72 20.06
N GLU A 90 19.10 11.36 21.15
CA GLU A 90 19.14 10.75 22.47
C GLU A 90 18.09 9.64 22.60
N MET A 91 18.51 8.46 23.08
CA MET A 91 17.63 7.30 23.21
C MET A 91 17.54 6.85 24.67
N ASN A 92 16.46 7.26 25.34
CA ASN A 92 16.18 6.93 26.74
C ASN A 92 15.17 5.76 26.86
N LEU A 93 15.34 4.71 26.05
CA LEU A 93 14.64 3.44 26.21
C LEU A 93 15.67 2.31 26.22
N LYS A 94 15.43 1.33 27.09
CA LYS A 94 16.16 0.07 27.12
C LYS A 94 15.18 -1.09 27.25
N PHE A 95 15.35 -2.07 26.39
CA PHE A 95 14.65 -3.33 26.38
C PHE A 95 15.62 -4.43 26.81
N SER A 96 15.14 -5.39 27.59
CA SER A 96 15.92 -6.56 27.99
C SER A 96 15.93 -7.65 26.93
N ASN A 97 14.96 -7.64 26.02
CA ASN A 97 14.71 -8.66 25.02
C ASN A 97 14.97 -8.12 23.62
N ASN A 98 15.11 -9.02 22.64
CA ASN A 98 15.12 -8.65 21.23
C ASN A 98 13.79 -8.01 20.86
N ILE A 99 13.83 -6.98 20.02
CA ILE A 99 12.65 -6.24 19.60
C ILE A 99 12.56 -6.19 18.07
N ARG A 100 11.39 -5.80 17.59
CA ARG A 100 11.15 -5.48 16.18
C ARG A 100 10.99 -4.00 15.97
N ALA A 101 11.23 -3.52 14.76
CA ALA A 101 11.08 -2.12 14.40
C ALA A 101 10.38 -1.97 13.06
N ILE A 102 9.43 -1.05 13.02
CA ILE A 102 8.78 -0.57 11.79
C ILE A 102 9.14 0.90 11.61
N ILE A 103 9.57 1.26 10.41
CA ILE A 103 10.18 2.57 10.15
C ILE A 103 9.42 3.33 9.08
N LEU A 104 9.20 4.61 9.34
CA LEU A 104 8.79 5.60 8.35
C LEU A 104 9.86 6.69 8.26
N VAL A 105 10.36 6.95 7.07
CA VAL A 105 11.29 8.05 6.79
C VAL A 105 10.59 9.08 5.92
N GLN A 106 10.55 10.33 6.37
CA GLN A 106 10.22 11.47 5.53
C GLN A 106 11.48 12.30 5.33
N VAL A 107 12.00 12.35 4.10
CA VAL A 107 13.30 12.95 3.75
C VAL A 107 13.13 14.08 2.75
N TYR A 108 13.96 15.11 2.84
CA TYR A 108 13.94 16.21 1.88
C TYR A 108 14.33 15.70 0.50
N GLN A 109 13.60 16.10 -0.53
CA GLN A 109 13.75 15.57 -1.89
C GLN A 109 15.19 15.61 -2.43
N LEU A 110 15.98 16.65 -2.08
CA LEU A 110 17.38 16.78 -2.53
C LEU A 110 18.36 15.86 -1.76
N ALA A 111 17.88 15.16 -0.74
CA ALA A 111 18.61 14.11 -0.05
C ALA A 111 18.10 12.71 -0.41
N ALA A 112 17.14 12.63 -1.32
CA ALA A 112 16.46 11.41 -1.76
C ALA A 112 16.68 11.11 -3.26
N ASP A 113 17.66 11.77 -3.88
CA ASP A 113 18.05 11.62 -5.29
C ASP A 113 19.26 10.68 -5.49
N GLU A 114 20.07 10.48 -4.44
CA GLU A 114 21.25 9.61 -4.46
C GLU A 114 21.36 8.76 -3.18
N PRO A 115 21.79 7.49 -3.28
CA PRO A 115 21.96 6.60 -2.12
C PRO A 115 22.81 7.20 -1.00
N GLU A 116 23.93 7.84 -1.33
CA GLU A 116 24.90 8.39 -0.37
C GLU A 116 24.31 9.54 0.45
N LYS A 117 23.51 10.40 -0.18
CA LYS A 117 22.83 11.51 0.50
C LYS A 117 21.74 10.96 1.42
N PHE A 118 21.01 9.94 0.98
CA PHE A 118 20.01 9.27 1.79
C PHE A 118 20.64 8.59 3.01
N ILE A 119 21.74 7.85 2.84
CA ILE A 119 22.52 7.24 3.93
C ILE A 119 22.91 8.28 4.99
N LYS A 120 23.44 9.43 4.57
CA LYS A 120 23.85 10.51 5.50
C LYS A 120 22.70 10.99 6.39
N LYS A 121 21.45 10.88 5.92
CA LYS A 121 20.25 11.24 6.69
C LYS A 121 19.84 10.15 7.67
N ILE A 122 19.79 8.89 7.23
CA ILE A 122 19.20 7.80 8.01
C ILE A 122 20.19 7.13 8.98
N LEU A 123 21.47 7.02 8.62
CA LEU A 123 22.45 6.24 9.38
C LEU A 123 22.66 6.74 10.81
N PRO A 124 22.81 8.06 11.07
CA PRO A 124 22.93 8.56 12.44
C PRO A 124 21.73 8.20 13.33
N VAL A 125 20.55 8.10 12.74
CA VAL A 125 19.33 7.73 13.48
C VAL A 125 19.34 6.24 13.83
N TYR A 126 19.73 5.37 12.90
CA TYR A 126 19.94 3.94 13.21
C TYR A 126 20.96 3.76 14.34
N GLU A 127 22.08 4.47 14.29
CA GLU A 127 23.09 4.44 15.34
C GLU A 127 22.56 4.86 16.71
N SER A 128 21.52 5.69 16.74
CA SER A 128 20.87 6.16 17.97
C SER A 128 20.09 5.06 18.67
N ILE A 129 19.52 4.11 17.91
CA ILE A 129 18.73 3.01 18.47
C ILE A 129 19.54 1.74 18.73
N CYS A 130 20.76 1.58 18.19
CA CYS A 130 21.55 0.33 18.32
C CYS A 130 21.71 -0.20 19.75
N ASN A 131 21.68 0.68 20.77
CA ASN A 131 21.88 0.30 22.17
C ASN A 131 20.56 0.17 22.96
N CYS A 132 19.40 0.31 22.30
CA CYS A 132 18.12 0.25 23.00
C CYS A 132 17.69 -1.20 23.31
N ALA A 133 18.22 -2.20 22.61
CA ALA A 133 17.92 -3.61 22.85
C ALA A 133 19.15 -4.48 22.54
N PRO A 134 19.21 -5.75 23.00
CA PRO A 134 20.28 -6.68 22.62
C PRO A 134 20.35 -6.93 21.12
N SER A 135 19.19 -6.96 20.44
CA SER A 135 19.06 -7.02 18.99
C SER A 135 17.75 -6.37 18.54
N ILE A 136 17.79 -5.73 17.37
CA ILE A 136 16.65 -5.05 16.74
C ILE A 136 16.51 -5.60 15.32
N ASN A 137 15.35 -6.18 15.03
CA ASN A 137 15.02 -6.60 13.66
C ASN A 137 14.08 -5.56 13.03
N ILE A 138 14.56 -4.86 12.01
CA ILE A 138 13.78 -3.94 11.20
C ILE A 138 13.05 -4.76 10.16
N GLY A 139 11.76 -4.95 10.40
CA GLY A 139 10.90 -5.77 9.57
C GLY A 139 10.34 -5.06 8.33
N LYS A 140 10.04 -3.76 8.47
CA LYS A 140 9.48 -2.95 7.40
C LYS A 140 9.99 -1.51 7.47
N GLY A 141 10.25 -0.94 6.29
CA GLY A 141 10.58 0.47 6.12
C GLY A 141 9.76 1.09 5.00
N HIS A 142 9.16 2.24 5.27
CA HIS A 142 8.50 3.11 4.30
C HIS A 142 9.28 4.41 4.17
N SER A 143 9.45 4.95 2.97
CA SER A 143 10.21 6.18 2.73
C SER A 143 9.50 7.11 1.77
N ILE A 144 9.22 8.33 2.24
CA ILE A 144 8.59 9.40 1.48
C ILE A 144 9.49 10.62 1.36
N VAL A 145 9.26 11.41 0.32
CA VAL A 145 9.93 12.69 0.08
C VAL A 145 9.08 13.86 0.58
N THR A 146 9.76 14.96 0.91
CA THR A 146 9.14 16.25 1.16
C THR A 146 9.92 17.35 0.45
N PRO A 147 9.26 18.39 -0.09
CA PRO A 147 9.93 19.57 -0.59
C PRO A 147 10.37 20.53 0.53
N PHE A 148 10.06 20.23 1.80
CA PHE A 148 10.37 21.07 2.95
C PHE A 148 11.40 20.38 3.85
N ARG A 149 12.52 21.06 4.13
CA ARG A 149 13.63 20.49 4.91
C ARG A 149 13.29 20.34 6.38
N GLU A 150 12.47 21.25 6.90
CA GLU A 150 11.98 21.28 8.27
C GLU A 150 11.05 20.11 8.63
N ASP A 151 10.47 19.45 7.61
CA ASP A 151 9.57 18.31 7.74
C ASP A 151 10.30 16.96 7.73
N GLU A 152 11.63 16.97 7.69
CA GLU A 152 12.42 15.75 7.73
C GLU A 152 12.33 15.06 9.10
N PHE A 153 11.98 13.77 9.10
CA PHE A 153 12.02 12.93 10.31
C PHE A 153 12.13 11.44 9.97
N MET A 154 12.54 10.66 10.97
CA MET A 154 12.34 9.22 10.99
C MET A 154 11.45 8.86 12.17
N LEU A 155 10.33 8.20 11.89
CA LEU A 155 9.46 7.60 12.89
C LEU A 155 9.82 6.13 13.01
N ILE A 156 10.03 5.69 14.24
CA ILE A 156 10.44 4.32 14.58
C ILE A 156 9.44 3.78 15.59
N ASP A 157 8.70 2.77 15.20
CA ASP A 157 7.84 2.01 16.08
C ASP A 157 8.57 0.76 16.55
N LEU A 158 9.06 0.81 17.79
CA LEU A 158 9.75 -0.29 18.46
C LEU A 158 8.71 -1.23 19.07
N ILE A 159 8.75 -2.49 18.71
CA ILE A 159 7.77 -3.52 19.08
C ILE A 159 8.45 -4.54 19.98
N SER A 160 8.05 -4.55 21.26
CA SER A 160 8.40 -5.62 22.20
C SER A 160 7.29 -6.66 22.25
N TYR A 161 7.67 -7.91 22.47
CA TYR A 161 6.77 -9.05 22.51
C TYR A 161 7.40 -10.22 23.28
N GLU A 162 6.55 -11.09 23.81
CA GLU A 162 6.94 -12.41 24.31
C GLU A 162 6.77 -13.47 23.21
N LYS A 163 7.53 -14.56 23.33
CA LYS A 163 7.39 -15.70 22.42
C LYS A 163 5.99 -16.28 22.54
N GLY A 164 5.38 -16.57 21.41
CA GLY A 164 4.09 -17.23 21.33
C GLY A 164 3.98 -18.09 20.09
N ASP A 165 2.79 -18.65 19.90
CA ASP A 165 2.44 -19.60 18.85
C ASP A 165 1.48 -19.00 17.82
N LYS A 166 1.37 -17.67 17.75
CA LYS A 166 0.57 -16.97 16.74
C LYS A 166 1.45 -16.12 15.85
N ILE A 167 1.01 -15.94 14.62
CA ILE A 167 1.61 -15.01 13.69
C ILE A 167 1.16 -13.60 14.05
N ILE A 168 2.11 -12.70 14.22
CA ILE A 168 1.92 -11.26 14.27
C ILE A 168 2.38 -10.69 12.94
N ALA A 169 1.56 -9.82 12.37
CA ALA A 169 1.86 -9.07 11.17
C ALA A 169 1.85 -7.58 11.50
N ALA A 170 2.88 -6.85 11.07
CA ALA A 170 2.98 -5.41 11.27
C ALA A 170 3.36 -4.70 9.97
N ASN A 171 2.75 -3.55 9.72
CA ASN A 171 3.05 -2.73 8.56
C ASN A 171 2.99 -1.24 8.93
N ASN A 172 3.68 -0.40 8.14
CA ASN A 172 3.48 1.04 8.12
C ASN A 172 3.40 1.50 6.68
N ASP A 173 2.35 2.27 6.38
CA ASP A 173 2.26 3.00 5.12
C ASP A 173 1.68 4.39 5.37
N THR A 174 2.02 5.30 4.47
CA THR A 174 1.56 6.69 4.52
C THR A 174 1.19 7.20 3.15
N MET A 175 0.29 8.18 3.16
CA MET A 175 -0.14 8.91 1.98
C MET A 175 -0.53 10.33 2.37
N HIS A 176 -0.53 11.22 1.39
CA HIS A 176 -0.89 12.62 1.65
C HIS A 176 -2.39 12.87 1.47
N ILE A 177 -2.97 12.41 0.37
CA ILE A 177 -4.37 12.64 0.02
C ILE A 177 -4.87 11.48 -0.87
N ILE A 178 -6.09 11.01 -0.63
CA ILE A 178 -6.85 10.10 -1.51
C ILE A 178 -7.56 10.87 -2.62
N ASP A 179 -8.35 11.89 -2.24
CA ASP A 179 -9.13 12.69 -3.17
C ASP A 179 -9.02 14.19 -2.87
N PRO A 180 -8.25 14.95 -3.67
CA PRO A 180 -8.05 16.36 -3.42
C PRO A 180 -9.23 17.24 -3.84
N THR A 181 -10.34 16.67 -4.34
CA THR A 181 -11.60 17.43 -4.52
C THR A 181 -12.36 17.59 -3.20
N ASN A 182 -12.11 16.69 -2.25
CA ASN A 182 -12.75 16.67 -0.94
C ASN A 182 -11.96 17.43 0.13
N SER A 183 -12.59 17.68 1.28
CA SER A 183 -11.93 18.33 2.42
C SER A 183 -10.78 17.45 2.96
N PRO A 184 -9.66 18.04 3.44
CA PRO A 184 -8.61 17.26 4.12
C PRO A 184 -9.11 16.53 5.37
N SER A 185 -10.20 17.03 5.96
CA SER A 185 -10.86 16.41 7.12
C SER A 185 -11.97 15.43 6.75
N ASP A 186 -12.19 15.15 5.45
CA ASP A 186 -13.13 14.14 5.01
C ASP A 186 -12.74 12.78 5.61
N TYR A 187 -13.74 12.05 6.07
CA TYR A 187 -13.58 10.73 6.67
C TYR A 187 -12.80 9.77 5.75
N ARG A 188 -13.05 9.85 4.44
CA ARG A 188 -12.48 8.97 3.41
C ARG A 188 -10.98 9.15 3.22
N GLN A 189 -10.44 10.33 3.54
CA GLN A 189 -8.98 10.54 3.57
C GLN A 189 -8.33 9.65 4.64
N VAL A 190 -8.93 9.64 5.84
CA VAL A 190 -8.43 8.86 6.97
C VAL A 190 -8.67 7.38 6.75
N SER A 191 -9.90 6.98 6.42
CA SER A 191 -10.22 5.55 6.25
C SER A 191 -9.46 4.94 5.07
N GLY A 192 -9.27 5.67 3.96
CA GLY A 192 -8.42 5.22 2.85
C GLY A 192 -6.96 5.04 3.24
N SER A 193 -6.38 5.99 3.99
CA SER A 193 -4.98 5.90 4.45
C SER A 193 -4.72 4.72 5.39
N ILE A 194 -5.63 4.48 6.32
CA ILE A 194 -5.52 3.37 7.26
C ILE A 194 -5.84 2.05 6.56
N SER A 195 -6.83 2.01 5.67
CA SER A 195 -7.15 0.80 4.89
C SER A 195 -5.97 0.37 4.03
N ASN A 196 -5.30 1.32 3.37
CA ASN A 196 -4.08 1.04 2.61
C ASN A 196 -2.97 0.46 3.51
N SER A 197 -2.79 0.99 4.71
CA SER A 197 -1.81 0.43 5.67
C SER A 197 -2.17 -1.00 6.09
N LEU A 198 -3.47 -1.28 6.31
CA LEU A 198 -4.00 -2.60 6.67
C LEU A 198 -3.98 -3.60 5.52
N ASN A 199 -3.92 -3.14 4.27
CA ASN A 199 -4.03 -3.98 3.08
C ASN A 199 -2.95 -5.08 3.06
N ASP A 200 -1.72 -4.71 3.41
CA ASP A 200 -0.56 -5.61 3.50
C ASP A 200 -0.68 -6.65 4.63
N LEU A 201 -1.55 -6.42 5.63
CA LEU A 201 -1.87 -7.43 6.64
C LEU A 201 -2.94 -8.39 6.13
N PHE A 202 -3.97 -7.84 5.47
CA PHE A 202 -5.08 -8.63 4.96
C PHE A 202 -4.68 -9.53 3.79
N VAL A 203 -3.73 -9.10 2.95
CA VAL A 203 -3.24 -9.91 1.83
C VAL A 203 -2.61 -11.21 2.33
N ILE A 204 -1.96 -11.21 3.50
CA ILE A 204 -1.40 -12.42 4.11
C ILE A 204 -2.35 -13.16 5.06
N GLY A 205 -3.62 -12.74 5.13
CA GLY A 205 -4.64 -13.36 5.98
C GLY A 205 -4.58 -12.99 7.46
N ALA A 206 -3.85 -11.94 7.85
CA ALA A 206 -3.81 -11.44 9.21
C ALA A 206 -4.89 -10.36 9.42
N TYR A 207 -5.96 -10.69 10.14
CA TYR A 207 -7.13 -9.81 10.31
C TYR A 207 -7.67 -9.74 11.74
N LYS A 208 -7.12 -10.55 12.67
CA LYS A 208 -7.58 -10.64 14.07
C LYS A 208 -6.86 -9.61 14.93
N ASP A 209 -7.56 -9.16 15.99
CA ASP A 209 -7.08 -8.19 17.00
C ASP A 209 -6.35 -6.98 16.40
N LEU A 210 -6.99 -6.35 15.41
CA LEU A 210 -6.45 -5.20 14.70
C LEU A 210 -6.06 -4.08 15.66
N ARG A 211 -4.84 -3.55 15.53
CA ARG A 211 -4.36 -2.37 16.25
C ARG A 211 -3.90 -1.30 15.27
N ILE A 212 -4.30 -0.07 15.52
CA ILE A 212 -3.98 1.09 14.67
C ILE A 212 -3.24 2.11 15.51
N SER A 213 -1.98 2.36 15.16
CA SER A 213 -1.14 3.43 15.70
C SER A 213 -1.01 4.53 14.65
N PRO A 214 -1.93 5.50 14.63
CA PRO A 214 -2.06 6.43 13.51
C PRO A 214 -0.82 7.31 13.36
N VAL A 215 -0.49 7.68 12.14
CA VAL A 215 0.57 8.62 11.79
C VAL A 215 -0.09 9.83 11.15
N LEU A 216 -0.32 10.86 11.96
CA LEU A 216 -1.07 12.06 11.59
C LEU A 216 -0.21 13.29 11.80
N ASN A 217 -0.11 14.12 10.77
CA ASN A 217 0.44 15.47 10.87
C ASN A 217 -0.55 16.43 10.21
N ALA A 218 -0.67 17.64 10.76
CA ALA A 218 -1.54 18.66 10.22
C ALA A 218 -1.01 20.06 10.58
N PRO A 219 -1.27 21.08 9.75
CA PRO A 219 -0.85 22.46 10.00
C PRO A 219 -1.61 23.15 11.13
N THR A 220 -2.80 22.67 11.50
CA THR A 220 -3.62 23.25 12.56
C THR A 220 -4.11 22.17 13.52
N GLU A 221 -4.21 22.51 14.80
CA GLU A 221 -4.75 21.60 15.82
C GLU A 221 -6.21 21.24 15.54
N GLU A 222 -7.02 22.17 15.02
CA GLU A 222 -8.42 21.88 14.63
C GLU A 222 -8.52 20.77 13.57
N LEU A 223 -7.66 20.80 12.55
CA LEU A 223 -7.63 19.75 11.53
C LEU A 223 -7.14 18.44 12.15
N LYS A 224 -6.09 18.49 12.98
CA LYS A 224 -5.56 17.32 13.69
C LYS A 224 -6.61 16.63 14.56
N GLU A 225 -7.37 17.38 15.35
CA GLU A 225 -8.46 16.85 16.18
C GLU A 225 -9.54 16.15 15.33
N LYS A 226 -9.89 16.73 14.17
CA LYS A 226 -10.83 16.10 13.23
C LYS A 226 -10.29 14.80 12.66
N LEU A 227 -9.00 14.75 12.28
CA LEU A 227 -8.36 13.54 11.77
C LEU A 227 -8.29 12.44 12.84
N ILE A 228 -7.96 12.79 14.09
CA ILE A 228 -7.97 11.86 15.23
C ILE A 228 -9.39 11.32 15.48
N LYS A 229 -10.41 12.19 15.45
CA LYS A 229 -11.81 11.79 15.62
C LYS A 229 -12.25 10.80 14.53
N ASN A 230 -11.89 11.08 13.28
CA ASN A 230 -12.18 10.18 12.15
C ASN A 230 -11.42 8.86 12.28
N THR A 231 -10.17 8.88 12.75
CA THR A 231 -9.38 7.66 13.03
C THR A 231 -10.07 6.79 14.06
N LYS A 232 -10.49 7.38 15.19
CA LYS A 232 -11.21 6.67 16.26
C LYS A 232 -12.53 6.09 15.75
N ARG A 233 -13.26 6.85 14.93
CA ARG A 233 -14.49 6.37 14.28
C ARG A 233 -14.21 5.15 13.40
N PHE A 234 -13.24 5.24 12.50
CA PHE A 234 -12.88 4.14 11.59
C PHE A 234 -12.40 2.90 12.34
N ALA A 235 -11.53 3.08 13.34
CA ALA A 235 -11.06 1.97 14.19
C ALA A 235 -12.24 1.23 14.84
N ASN A 236 -13.21 1.95 15.41
CA ASN A 236 -14.42 1.36 15.99
C ASN A 236 -15.27 0.62 14.95
N GLU A 237 -15.46 1.19 13.76
CA GLU A 237 -16.28 0.59 12.68
C GLU A 237 -15.71 -0.77 12.23
N ILE A 238 -14.38 -0.94 12.22
CA ILE A 238 -13.74 -2.20 11.79
C ILE A 238 -13.42 -3.16 12.95
N GLY A 239 -13.73 -2.76 14.18
CA GLY A 239 -13.41 -3.51 15.41
C GLY A 239 -11.92 -3.52 15.75
N ALA A 240 -11.19 -2.46 15.45
CA ALA A 240 -9.78 -2.28 15.76
C ALA A 240 -9.57 -1.44 17.03
N GLN A 241 -8.49 -1.73 17.74
CA GLN A 241 -8.01 -0.91 18.86
C GLN A 241 -7.15 0.23 18.32
N MET A 242 -7.56 1.48 18.58
CA MET A 242 -6.68 2.64 18.35
C MET A 242 -5.69 2.76 19.51
N ILE A 243 -4.40 2.77 19.20
CA ILE A 243 -3.31 2.96 20.17
C ILE A 243 -2.93 4.43 20.20
N ASP A 244 -2.91 5.01 21.40
CA ASP A 244 -2.45 6.38 21.60
C ASP A 244 -0.93 6.43 21.54
N VAL A 245 -0.40 7.17 20.58
CA VAL A 245 1.03 7.23 20.27
C VAL A 245 1.43 8.64 19.88
N GLU A 246 2.71 8.96 20.06
CA GLU A 246 3.24 10.24 19.65
C GLU A 246 3.02 10.49 18.14
N GLN A 247 2.59 11.71 17.81
CA GLN A 247 2.33 12.12 16.43
C GLN A 247 3.45 13.06 15.93
N PRO A 248 3.79 13.02 14.63
CA PRO A 248 4.69 14.02 14.06
C PRO A 248 4.16 15.45 14.31
N LYS A 249 5.04 16.37 14.70
CA LYS A 249 4.71 17.78 14.99
C LYS A 249 5.38 18.73 14.00
N ARG A 250 5.30 18.42 12.70
CA ARG A 250 6.00 19.17 11.65
C ARG A 250 5.10 20.08 10.82
N GLY A 251 3.79 20.01 11.01
CA GLY A 251 2.88 21.08 10.57
C GLY A 251 2.43 21.00 9.10
N ARG A 252 2.69 19.91 8.38
CA ARG A 252 2.09 19.64 7.06
C ARG A 252 1.23 18.38 7.11
N LEU A 253 0.30 18.26 6.17
CA LEU A 253 -0.62 17.12 6.13
C LEU A 253 0.14 15.81 5.87
N LEU A 254 -0.03 14.84 6.76
CA LEU A 254 0.43 13.46 6.59
C LEU A 254 -0.62 12.53 7.21
N LEU A 255 -0.98 11.48 6.49
CA LEU A 255 -1.97 10.49 6.91
C LEU A 255 -1.40 9.09 6.72
N GLY A 256 -1.71 8.20 7.64
CA GLY A 256 -1.28 6.80 7.58
C GLY A 256 -1.36 6.16 8.94
N ALA A 257 -0.80 4.96 9.06
CA ALA A 257 -0.73 4.26 10.32
C ALA A 257 0.36 3.22 10.31
N THR A 258 0.90 2.96 11.51
CA THR A 258 1.46 1.64 11.79
C THR A 258 0.31 0.76 12.27
N VAL A 259 0.17 -0.40 11.67
CA VAL A 259 -0.91 -1.33 11.93
C VAL A 259 -0.36 -2.68 12.33
N LEU A 260 -1.08 -3.36 13.23
CA LEU A 260 -0.78 -4.72 13.63
C LEU A 260 -2.03 -5.57 13.57
N ALA A 261 -1.84 -6.85 13.24
CA ALA A 261 -2.87 -7.88 13.30
C ALA A 261 -2.21 -9.20 13.70
N ASN A 262 -3.02 -10.19 14.06
CA ASN A 262 -2.54 -11.55 14.22
C ASN A 262 -3.31 -12.57 13.37
N SER A 263 -2.72 -13.75 13.27
CA SER A 263 -3.26 -14.93 12.62
C SER A 263 -2.83 -16.20 13.36
N ASP A 264 -3.70 -17.20 13.38
CA ASP A 264 -3.44 -18.58 13.77
C ASP A 264 -3.06 -19.46 12.58
N LYS A 265 -2.93 -18.88 11.39
CA LYS A 265 -2.61 -19.55 10.14
C LYS A 265 -1.26 -19.11 9.59
N LYS A 266 -0.60 -19.99 8.85
CA LYS A 266 0.61 -19.66 8.08
C LYS A 266 0.29 -18.66 6.97
N PRO A 267 1.16 -17.68 6.67
CA PRO A 267 0.94 -16.76 5.56
C PRO A 267 0.97 -17.50 4.20
N PRO A 268 0.33 -16.95 3.15
CA PRO A 268 0.30 -17.48 1.77
C PRO A 268 1.65 -17.32 1.05
N MET A 269 2.71 -17.92 1.60
CA MET A 269 4.08 -17.85 1.08
C MET A 269 4.53 -19.22 0.59
N PHE A 270 3.60 -20.01 0.02
CA PHE A 270 3.85 -21.38 -0.43
C PHE A 270 4.36 -21.45 -1.87
N HIS A 271 5.11 -20.45 -2.33
CA HIS A 271 5.50 -20.25 -3.73
C HIS A 271 6.06 -21.51 -4.41
N LYS A 272 6.81 -22.35 -3.68
CA LYS A 272 7.36 -23.63 -4.17
C LYS A 272 6.30 -24.68 -4.53
N HIS A 273 5.05 -24.49 -4.13
CA HIS A 273 3.91 -25.37 -4.42
C HIS A 273 3.09 -24.88 -5.62
N ALA A 274 3.40 -23.69 -6.16
CA ALA A 274 2.81 -23.22 -7.41
C ALA A 274 3.13 -24.19 -8.56
N ASP A 275 2.11 -24.57 -9.31
CA ASP A 275 2.21 -25.64 -10.30
C ASP A 275 1.22 -25.44 -11.46
N LYS A 276 1.42 -26.20 -12.54
CA LYS A 276 0.55 -26.16 -13.72
C LYS A 276 -0.92 -26.40 -13.35
N GLY A 277 -1.83 -25.65 -13.97
CA GLY A 277 -3.28 -25.76 -13.82
C GLY A 277 -3.88 -24.87 -12.72
N MET A 278 -3.05 -24.33 -11.82
CA MET A 278 -3.52 -23.42 -10.78
C MET A 278 -4.09 -22.14 -11.38
N ARG A 279 -5.16 -21.63 -10.77
CA ARG A 279 -5.91 -20.45 -11.21
C ARG A 279 -5.38 -19.18 -10.57
N ILE A 280 -5.31 -18.11 -11.37
CA ILE A 280 -5.03 -16.75 -10.91
C ILE A 280 -6.37 -16.06 -10.74
N ILE A 281 -6.72 -15.68 -9.51
CA ILE A 281 -8.01 -15.07 -9.16
C ILE A 281 -7.77 -13.61 -8.81
N ALA A 282 -8.49 -12.68 -9.41
CA ALA A 282 -8.64 -11.32 -8.89
C ALA A 282 -9.82 -11.29 -7.91
N THR A 283 -9.67 -10.67 -6.74
CA THR A 283 -10.77 -10.57 -5.77
C THR A 283 -11.83 -9.55 -6.16
N ARG A 284 -11.46 -8.55 -6.96
CA ARG A 284 -12.33 -7.54 -7.57
C ARG A 284 -11.61 -6.86 -8.74
N PRO A 285 -12.33 -6.12 -9.62
CA PRO A 285 -11.69 -5.30 -10.65
C PRO A 285 -10.79 -4.19 -10.05
N PHE A 286 -9.79 -3.76 -10.83
CA PHE A 286 -8.71 -2.82 -10.45
C PHE A 286 -8.84 -1.45 -11.16
N GLY A 287 -7.87 -0.55 -10.99
CA GLY A 287 -7.80 0.72 -11.72
C GLY A 287 -8.54 1.87 -11.02
N GLU A 288 -8.54 1.88 -9.69
CA GLU A 288 -9.23 2.88 -8.86
C GLU A 288 -8.69 4.30 -9.09
N LEU A 289 -7.42 4.42 -9.47
CA LEU A 289 -6.78 5.73 -9.67
C LEU A 289 -7.18 6.40 -10.98
N ALA A 290 -7.51 5.62 -12.03
CA ALA A 290 -7.89 6.15 -13.34
C ALA A 290 -8.96 7.24 -13.28
N PRO A 291 -10.14 7.03 -12.66
CA PRO A 291 -11.16 8.06 -12.61
C PRO A 291 -10.80 9.27 -11.75
N ILE A 292 -10.00 9.09 -10.71
CA ILE A 292 -9.54 10.20 -9.87
C ILE A 292 -8.60 11.08 -10.68
N THR A 293 -7.61 10.48 -11.34
CA THR A 293 -6.64 11.19 -12.18
C THR A 293 -7.32 11.89 -13.35
N THR A 294 -8.20 11.20 -14.08
CA THR A 294 -8.92 11.81 -15.21
C THR A 294 -9.75 13.01 -14.74
N PHE A 295 -10.50 12.88 -13.64
CA PHE A 295 -11.30 13.99 -13.11
C PHE A 295 -10.43 15.17 -12.69
N LEU A 296 -9.32 14.92 -11.99
CA LEU A 296 -8.41 15.99 -11.58
C LEU A 296 -7.78 16.70 -12.78
N SER A 297 -7.42 15.97 -13.83
CA SER A 297 -6.86 16.54 -15.05
C SER A 297 -7.82 17.52 -15.73
N THR A 298 -9.15 17.26 -15.69
CA THR A 298 -10.14 18.22 -16.22
C THR A 298 -10.11 19.60 -15.54
N THR A 299 -9.58 19.68 -14.32
CA THR A 299 -9.49 20.93 -13.56
C THR A 299 -8.26 21.76 -13.91
N ILE A 300 -7.25 21.09 -14.46
CA ILE A 300 -6.01 21.67 -14.98
C ILE A 300 -6.23 22.10 -16.43
N ASP A 301 -6.78 21.21 -17.24
CA ASP A 301 -7.02 21.38 -18.66
C ASP A 301 -8.48 21.10 -19.01
N GLU A 302 -9.23 22.15 -19.32
CA GLU A 302 -10.65 22.07 -19.64
C GLU A 302 -10.90 21.40 -21.00
N THR A 303 -9.90 21.31 -21.89
CA THR A 303 -10.04 20.65 -23.19
C THR A 303 -10.30 19.15 -23.04
N ILE A 304 -9.82 18.54 -21.95
CA ILE A 304 -10.09 17.14 -21.60
C ILE A 304 -11.60 16.89 -21.46
N ILE A 305 -12.37 17.89 -21.00
CA ILE A 305 -13.82 17.78 -20.87
C ILE A 305 -14.47 17.65 -22.25
N ASP A 306 -14.01 18.43 -23.23
CA ASP A 306 -14.54 18.37 -24.58
C ASP A 306 -14.17 17.03 -25.25
N GLU A 307 -12.98 16.51 -24.97
CA GLU A 307 -12.53 15.18 -25.44
C GLU A 307 -13.31 14.01 -24.81
N LEU A 308 -13.64 14.12 -23.52
CA LEU A 308 -14.52 13.16 -22.83
C LEU A 308 -15.91 13.16 -23.46
N GLN A 309 -16.48 14.34 -23.71
CA GLN A 309 -17.79 14.50 -24.34
C GLN A 309 -17.82 13.94 -25.76
N GLN A 310 -16.74 14.12 -26.54
CA GLN A 310 -16.60 13.49 -27.87
C GLN A 310 -16.63 11.95 -27.82
N LYS A 311 -16.20 11.35 -26.70
CA LYS A 311 -16.29 9.91 -26.43
C LYS A 311 -17.58 9.50 -25.72
N GLY A 312 -18.53 10.42 -25.55
CA GLY A 312 -19.82 10.17 -24.88
C GLY A 312 -19.73 10.06 -23.36
N ILE A 313 -18.66 10.57 -22.74
CA ILE A 313 -18.45 10.56 -21.30
C ILE A 313 -18.76 11.95 -20.74
N GLU A 314 -19.91 12.08 -20.07
CA GLU A 314 -20.29 13.34 -19.43
C GLU A 314 -19.52 13.58 -18.12
N LEU A 315 -19.28 14.85 -17.79
CA LEU A 315 -18.53 15.23 -16.58
C LEU A 315 -19.22 14.74 -15.30
N ASP A 316 -20.55 14.81 -15.23
CA ASP A 316 -21.34 14.32 -14.09
C ASP A 316 -21.20 12.80 -13.90
N TYR A 317 -21.02 12.04 -14.99
CA TYR A 317 -20.78 10.61 -14.93
C TYR A 317 -19.36 10.31 -14.43
N LEU A 318 -18.36 11.06 -14.91
CA LEU A 318 -16.99 10.95 -14.42
C LEU A 318 -16.88 11.26 -12.92
N GLU A 319 -17.59 12.30 -12.44
CA GLU A 319 -17.62 12.63 -11.01
C GLU A 319 -18.22 11.49 -10.18
N LYS A 320 -19.32 10.88 -10.64
CA LYS A 320 -19.93 9.72 -9.96
C LYS A 320 -19.00 8.51 -9.91
N ILE A 321 -18.31 8.21 -11.01
CA ILE A 321 -17.31 7.14 -11.06
C ILE A 321 -16.18 7.41 -10.07
N LYS A 322 -15.64 8.64 -10.07
CA LYS A 322 -14.60 9.05 -9.12
C LYS A 322 -15.05 8.85 -7.67
N GLU A 323 -16.26 9.29 -7.32
CA GLU A 323 -16.81 9.09 -5.97
C GLU A 323 -16.92 7.60 -5.60
N ASN A 324 -17.32 6.74 -6.55
CA ASN A 324 -17.32 5.29 -6.35
C ASN A 324 -15.91 4.74 -6.11
N ALA A 325 -14.93 5.14 -6.92
CA ALA A 325 -13.53 4.75 -6.73
C ALA A 325 -13.00 5.16 -5.35
N VAL A 326 -13.25 6.40 -4.92
CA VAL A 326 -12.85 6.89 -3.59
C VAL A 326 -13.50 6.07 -2.48
N ASN A 327 -14.77 5.69 -2.61
CA ASN A 327 -15.46 4.85 -1.63
C ASN A 327 -14.84 3.44 -1.56
N ILE A 328 -14.45 2.86 -2.68
CA ILE A 328 -13.76 1.56 -2.75
C ILE A 328 -12.40 1.65 -2.06
N ILE A 329 -11.57 2.65 -2.40
CA ILE A 329 -10.26 2.87 -1.75
C ILE A 329 -10.41 3.10 -0.24
N SER A 330 -11.51 3.70 0.18
CA SER A 330 -11.78 4.04 1.58
C SER A 330 -12.29 2.88 2.44
N ALA A 331 -12.62 1.75 1.82
CA ALA A 331 -13.16 0.58 2.49
C ALA A 331 -12.05 -0.45 2.81
N PRO A 332 -12.05 -1.06 4.01
CA PRO A 332 -11.04 -2.04 4.37
C PRO A 332 -11.27 -3.38 3.66
N ASN A 333 -10.21 -3.99 3.12
CA ASN A 333 -10.26 -5.34 2.54
C ASN A 333 -10.27 -6.47 3.59
N LYS A 334 -10.77 -6.20 4.81
CA LYS A 334 -10.82 -7.16 5.93
C LYS A 334 -11.55 -8.45 5.55
N GLY A 335 -12.66 -8.34 4.82
CA GLY A 335 -13.43 -9.49 4.35
C GLY A 335 -12.63 -10.38 3.39
N MET A 336 -11.74 -9.81 2.57
CA MET A 336 -10.83 -10.59 1.74
C MET A 336 -9.79 -11.32 2.59
N GLY A 337 -9.22 -10.63 3.60
CA GLY A 337 -8.28 -11.23 4.55
C GLY A 337 -8.89 -12.40 5.34
N GLU A 338 -10.16 -12.31 5.72
CA GLU A 338 -10.92 -13.41 6.35
C GLU A 338 -11.04 -14.63 5.43
N VAL A 339 -11.35 -14.41 4.15
CA VAL A 339 -11.43 -15.50 3.16
C VAL A 339 -10.06 -16.10 2.92
N ILE A 340 -9.02 -15.28 2.73
CA ILE A 340 -7.63 -15.74 2.59
C ILE A 340 -7.26 -16.63 3.77
N SER A 341 -7.45 -16.16 5.00
CA SER A 341 -7.15 -16.91 6.23
C SER A 341 -7.86 -18.27 6.29
N LYS A 342 -9.10 -18.37 5.82
CA LYS A 342 -9.86 -19.63 5.77
C LYS A 342 -9.14 -20.72 4.95
N TYR A 343 -8.45 -20.34 3.88
CA TYR A 343 -7.74 -21.24 2.97
C TYR A 343 -6.23 -21.31 3.26
N LEU A 344 -5.80 -21.02 4.49
CA LEU A 344 -4.41 -21.17 4.91
C LEU A 344 -4.25 -22.33 5.91
N PRO A 345 -3.10 -23.03 5.89
CA PRO A 345 -2.82 -24.10 6.85
C PRO A 345 -2.71 -23.56 8.28
N GLU A 346 -3.12 -24.37 9.25
CA GLU A 346 -2.73 -24.14 10.65
C GLU A 346 -1.20 -24.12 10.80
N LEU A 347 -0.68 -23.53 11.88
CA LEU A 347 0.77 -23.37 12.08
C LEU A 347 1.52 -24.70 12.19
N ASN A 348 0.86 -25.76 12.64
CA ASN A 348 1.39 -27.12 12.72
C ASN A 348 1.00 -28.00 11.51
N GLU A 349 0.28 -27.47 10.53
CA GLU A 349 -0.22 -28.21 9.37
C GLU A 349 0.64 -27.99 8.12
N GLU A 350 0.78 -29.02 7.28
CA GLU A 350 1.46 -28.91 5.99
C GLU A 350 0.53 -28.37 4.89
N PHE A 351 1.13 -27.80 3.84
CA PHE A 351 0.37 -27.33 2.68
C PHE A 351 -0.34 -28.49 1.98
N ARG A 352 -1.56 -28.24 1.50
CA ARG A 352 -2.43 -29.23 0.85
C ARG A 352 -3.20 -28.58 -0.30
N LYS A 353 -3.09 -29.12 -1.51
CA LYS A 353 -3.72 -28.55 -2.72
C LYS A 353 -5.25 -28.55 -2.64
N ASP A 354 -5.85 -29.51 -1.95
CA ASP A 354 -7.30 -29.64 -1.79
C ASP A 354 -7.91 -28.76 -0.69
N GLN A 355 -7.09 -27.92 -0.03
CA GLN A 355 -7.54 -27.04 1.07
C GLN A 355 -6.93 -25.65 1.07
N HIS A 356 -5.72 -25.49 0.52
CA HIS A 356 -4.90 -24.31 0.75
C HIS A 356 -4.55 -23.54 -0.52
N ILE A 357 -4.66 -22.21 -0.44
CA ILE A 357 -4.15 -21.31 -1.48
C ILE A 357 -2.62 -21.19 -1.39
N VAL A 358 -1.98 -20.92 -2.52
CA VAL A 358 -0.52 -20.95 -2.63
C VAL A 358 0.12 -19.62 -2.28
N ALA A 359 -0.39 -18.56 -2.90
CA ALA A 359 0.18 -17.23 -2.81
C ALA A 359 -0.89 -16.17 -2.97
N THR A 360 -0.65 -15.01 -2.38
CA THR A 360 -1.46 -13.81 -2.57
C THR A 360 -0.54 -12.60 -2.74
N THR A 361 -1.06 -11.56 -3.40
CA THR A 361 -0.43 -10.24 -3.50
C THR A 361 -1.52 -9.21 -3.64
N ASP A 362 -1.28 -7.98 -3.22
CA ASP A 362 -2.19 -6.87 -3.49
C ASP A 362 -1.84 -6.17 -4.82
N VAL A 363 -2.80 -5.42 -5.35
CA VAL A 363 -2.65 -4.70 -6.62
C VAL A 363 -2.82 -3.22 -6.35
N THR A 364 -1.71 -2.52 -6.08
CA THR A 364 -1.70 -1.07 -5.80
C THR A 364 -1.00 -0.29 -6.91
N GLY A 365 0.03 0.50 -6.58
CA GLY A 365 0.69 1.42 -7.50
C GLY A 365 1.23 0.76 -8.79
N PRO A 366 1.86 -0.43 -8.72
CA PRO A 366 2.35 -1.12 -9.92
C PRO A 366 1.24 -1.65 -10.85
N GLY A 367 -0.01 -1.75 -10.38
CA GLY A 367 -1.12 -2.30 -11.17
C GLY A 367 -0.82 -3.71 -11.68
N ILE A 368 -1.10 -3.98 -12.96
CA ILE A 368 -0.89 -5.29 -13.61
C ILE A 368 0.54 -5.85 -13.47
N PHE A 369 1.55 -5.01 -13.24
CA PHE A 369 2.93 -5.43 -13.09
C PHE A 369 3.12 -6.46 -11.96
N VAL A 370 2.28 -6.43 -10.92
CA VAL A 370 2.34 -7.40 -9.81
C VAL A 370 2.16 -8.85 -10.29
N VAL A 371 1.47 -9.11 -11.40
CA VAL A 371 1.35 -10.47 -11.97
C VAL A 371 2.72 -11.00 -12.40
N TRP A 372 3.57 -10.13 -12.96
CA TRP A 372 4.94 -10.49 -13.30
C TRP A 372 5.77 -10.74 -12.05
N GLU A 373 5.60 -9.94 -10.99
CA GLU A 373 6.25 -10.20 -9.69
C GLU A 373 5.83 -11.57 -9.11
N VAL A 374 4.53 -11.91 -9.18
CA VAL A 374 4.03 -13.24 -8.78
C VAL A 374 4.74 -14.33 -9.59
N SER A 375 4.84 -14.20 -10.92
CA SER A 375 5.54 -15.18 -11.79
C SER A 375 7.00 -15.41 -11.37
N LYS A 376 7.65 -14.36 -10.85
CA LYS A 376 9.04 -14.41 -10.36
C LYS A 376 9.11 -15.16 -9.04
N LEU A 377 8.26 -14.79 -8.08
CA LEU A 377 8.19 -15.41 -6.76
C LEU A 377 7.86 -16.90 -6.83
N THR A 378 6.87 -17.27 -7.64
CA THR A 378 6.43 -18.66 -7.81
C THR A 378 7.33 -19.47 -8.75
N ASN A 379 8.21 -18.81 -9.52
CA ASN A 379 8.99 -19.43 -10.58
C ASN A 379 8.10 -20.17 -11.60
N THR A 380 7.08 -19.47 -12.12
CA THR A 380 6.08 -20.06 -13.01
C THR A 380 5.75 -19.18 -14.20
N HIS A 381 5.28 -19.83 -15.27
CA HIS A 381 4.77 -19.17 -16.46
C HIS A 381 3.27 -18.98 -16.31
N ILE A 382 2.83 -17.72 -16.27
CA ILE A 382 1.44 -17.35 -16.09
C ILE A 382 0.86 -16.90 -17.43
N LYS A 383 -0.33 -17.39 -17.77
CA LYS A 383 -1.12 -16.87 -18.90
C LYS A 383 -2.35 -16.17 -18.36
N LEU A 384 -2.44 -14.85 -18.60
CA LEU A 384 -3.63 -14.06 -18.31
C LEU A 384 -4.65 -14.18 -19.43
N TYR A 385 -5.91 -14.36 -19.10
CA TYR A 385 -7.05 -14.29 -20.03
C TYR A 385 -7.56 -12.87 -20.19
N ASN A 386 -7.53 -12.08 -19.11
CA ASN A 386 -7.89 -10.67 -19.07
C ASN A 386 -7.29 -10.01 -17.81
N PHE A 387 -7.48 -8.71 -17.68
CA PHE A 387 -7.19 -7.98 -16.46
C PHE A 387 -8.38 -7.05 -16.14
N PRO A 388 -9.23 -7.38 -15.15
CA PRO A 388 -10.50 -6.69 -14.95
C PRO A 388 -10.28 -5.29 -14.38
N LEU A 389 -10.90 -4.28 -14.99
CA LEU A 389 -10.87 -2.89 -14.53
C LEU A 389 -12.27 -2.45 -14.09
N LEU A 390 -12.34 -1.63 -13.04
CA LEU A 390 -13.60 -1.07 -12.52
C LEU A 390 -14.30 -0.20 -13.56
N PHE A 391 -13.51 0.59 -14.29
CA PHE A 391 -14.00 1.55 -15.29
C PHE A 391 -13.10 1.47 -16.54
N PRO A 392 -13.24 0.41 -17.36
CA PRO A 392 -12.37 0.19 -18.52
C PRO A 392 -12.35 1.36 -19.49
N GLU A 393 -13.50 2.02 -19.72
CA GLU A 393 -13.63 3.15 -20.63
C GLU A 393 -12.82 4.38 -20.16
N ILE A 394 -12.80 4.63 -18.85
CA ILE A 394 -12.02 5.73 -18.26
C ILE A 394 -10.54 5.37 -18.23
N SER A 395 -10.22 4.11 -18.00
CA SER A 395 -8.83 3.63 -17.99
C SER A 395 -8.20 3.71 -19.39
N GLU A 396 -8.95 3.34 -20.43
CA GLU A 396 -8.54 3.50 -21.83
C GLU A 396 -8.35 4.98 -22.16
N PHE A 397 -9.30 5.84 -21.78
CA PHE A 397 -9.19 7.28 -21.97
C PHE A 397 -7.95 7.89 -21.28
N ALA A 398 -7.74 7.57 -20.00
CA ALA A 398 -6.61 8.07 -19.22
C ALA A 398 -5.27 7.68 -19.85
N THR A 399 -5.21 6.48 -20.42
CA THR A 399 -4.05 5.95 -21.12
C THR A 399 -3.85 6.65 -22.46
N GLU A 400 -4.86 6.66 -23.33
CA GLU A 400 -4.82 7.29 -24.66
C GLU A 400 -4.44 8.78 -24.61
N LYS A 401 -4.85 9.48 -23.55
CA LYS A 401 -4.58 10.91 -23.34
C LYS A 401 -3.33 11.18 -22.52
N PHE A 402 -2.50 10.15 -22.28
CA PHE A 402 -1.26 10.26 -21.51
C PHE A 402 -1.44 10.85 -20.10
N LEU A 403 -2.65 10.74 -19.54
CA LEU A 403 -2.94 11.18 -18.17
C LEU A 403 -2.35 10.19 -17.17
N MET A 404 -2.29 8.92 -17.53
CA MET A 404 -1.65 7.86 -16.74
C MET A 404 -0.84 6.93 -17.64
N PRO A 405 0.43 6.62 -17.29
CA PRO A 405 1.22 5.64 -18.03
C PRO A 405 0.78 4.20 -17.75
N ASN A 406 0.07 3.98 -16.64
CA ASN A 406 -0.50 2.70 -16.25
C ASN A 406 -1.85 2.92 -15.54
N ALA A 407 -2.95 2.84 -16.28
CA ALA A 407 -4.31 3.04 -15.76
C ALA A 407 -4.83 1.82 -14.97
N THR A 408 -4.06 0.72 -14.89
CA THR A 408 -4.40 -0.44 -14.07
C THR A 408 -4.03 -0.26 -12.59
N ALA A 409 -3.32 0.82 -12.25
CA ALA A 409 -2.86 1.14 -10.91
C ALA A 409 -4.01 1.47 -9.94
N GLY A 410 -3.82 1.10 -8.69
CA GLY A 410 -4.77 1.29 -7.59
C GLY A 410 -4.11 1.79 -6.30
N THR A 411 -4.96 2.09 -5.31
CA THR A 411 -4.57 2.36 -3.91
C THR A 411 -5.52 1.57 -3.02
N ASN A 412 -5.02 0.90 -1.97
CA ASN A 412 -5.83 -0.08 -1.20
C ASN A 412 -6.57 -1.07 -2.13
N GLY A 413 -5.86 -1.56 -3.14
CA GLY A 413 -6.44 -2.31 -4.24
C GLY A 413 -6.89 -3.71 -3.86
N GLY A 414 -7.54 -4.40 -4.79
CA GLY A 414 -7.89 -5.80 -4.63
C GLY A 414 -6.66 -6.71 -4.56
N PHE A 415 -6.90 -8.00 -4.35
CA PHE A 415 -5.86 -9.01 -4.27
C PHE A 415 -5.87 -9.92 -5.49
N ILE A 416 -4.69 -10.45 -5.78
CA ILE A 416 -4.52 -11.62 -6.64
C ILE A 416 -4.25 -12.83 -5.75
N ILE A 417 -4.90 -13.94 -6.06
CA ILE A 417 -4.75 -15.22 -5.36
C ILE A 417 -4.32 -16.29 -6.36
N VAL A 418 -3.27 -17.02 -6.04
CA VAL A 418 -2.86 -18.24 -6.73
C VAL A 418 -3.51 -19.42 -6.02
N SER A 419 -4.49 -20.03 -6.67
CA SER A 419 -5.31 -21.09 -6.10
C SER A 419 -5.15 -22.42 -6.84
N PRO A 420 -5.06 -23.56 -6.13
CA PRO A 420 -5.22 -24.87 -6.75
C PRO A 420 -6.57 -25.03 -7.46
N GLU A 421 -6.59 -25.88 -8.48
CA GLU A 421 -7.78 -26.17 -9.29
C GLU A 421 -8.88 -26.88 -8.46
N GLU A 422 -8.49 -27.54 -7.38
CA GLU A 422 -9.38 -28.26 -6.48
C GLU A 422 -10.27 -27.35 -5.64
N ILE A 423 -9.86 -26.09 -5.38
CA ILE A 423 -10.54 -25.21 -4.41
C ILE A 423 -10.91 -23.82 -4.94
N TYR A 424 -10.48 -23.45 -6.15
CA TYR A 424 -10.63 -22.06 -6.63
C TYR A 424 -12.09 -21.58 -6.69
N GLU A 425 -13.04 -22.49 -6.98
CA GLU A 425 -14.47 -22.16 -7.02
C GLU A 425 -15.03 -21.82 -5.63
N ASP A 426 -14.57 -22.51 -4.59
CA ASP A 426 -14.97 -22.26 -3.21
C ASP A 426 -14.41 -20.91 -2.72
N VAL A 427 -13.16 -20.59 -3.09
CA VAL A 427 -12.55 -19.27 -2.84
C VAL A 427 -13.39 -18.16 -3.49
N ILE A 428 -13.77 -18.33 -4.76
CA ILE A 428 -14.64 -17.37 -5.48
C ILE A 428 -16.00 -17.23 -4.80
N LYS A 429 -16.61 -18.35 -4.39
CA LYS A 429 -17.92 -18.36 -3.73
C LYS A 429 -17.88 -17.59 -2.41
N ASP A 430 -16.85 -17.79 -1.59
CA ASP A 430 -16.71 -17.09 -0.31
C ASP A 430 -16.42 -15.59 -0.50
N LEU A 431 -15.60 -15.22 -1.47
CA LEU A 431 -15.37 -13.82 -1.82
C LEU A 431 -16.66 -13.13 -2.28
N ARG A 432 -17.49 -13.80 -3.10
CA ARG A 432 -18.82 -13.29 -3.48
C ARG A 432 -19.75 -13.17 -2.29
N TYR A 433 -19.73 -14.14 -1.38
CA TYR A 433 -20.53 -14.09 -0.15
C TYR A 433 -20.16 -12.89 0.73
N LYS A 434 -18.88 -12.48 0.72
CA LYS A 434 -18.40 -11.25 1.37
C LYS A 434 -18.70 -9.95 0.60
N GLY A 435 -19.37 -10.03 -0.56
CA GLY A 435 -19.77 -8.87 -1.36
C GLY A 435 -18.75 -8.41 -2.39
N TYR A 436 -17.70 -9.20 -2.65
CA TYR A 436 -16.70 -8.87 -3.67
C TYR A 436 -17.10 -9.40 -5.06
N MET A 437 -16.37 -8.98 -6.09
CA MET A 437 -16.59 -9.35 -7.49
C MET A 437 -15.41 -10.17 -8.05
N PRO A 438 -15.14 -11.37 -7.52
CA PRO A 438 -13.99 -12.15 -7.93
C PRO A 438 -14.16 -12.77 -9.32
N SER A 439 -13.04 -12.88 -10.03
CA SER A 439 -12.95 -13.55 -11.33
C SER A 439 -11.63 -14.30 -11.49
N VAL A 440 -11.66 -15.40 -12.25
CA VAL A 440 -10.43 -16.04 -12.74
C VAL A 440 -9.89 -15.18 -13.89
N ILE A 441 -8.67 -14.69 -13.74
CA ILE A 441 -8.01 -13.80 -14.70
C ILE A 441 -6.89 -14.50 -15.47
N GLY A 442 -6.54 -15.73 -15.10
CA GLY A 442 -5.51 -16.51 -15.77
C GLY A 442 -5.23 -17.84 -15.11
N GLU A 443 -4.17 -18.49 -15.57
CA GLU A 443 -3.69 -19.77 -15.02
C GLU A 443 -2.16 -19.90 -15.10
N ILE A 444 -1.62 -20.83 -14.32
CA ILE A 444 -0.24 -21.27 -14.44
C ILE A 444 -0.13 -22.36 -15.52
N ILE A 445 0.65 -22.11 -16.56
CA ILE A 445 0.82 -23.02 -17.70
C ILE A 445 1.93 -24.04 -17.46
N GLU A 446 3.03 -23.61 -16.82
CA GLU A 446 4.18 -24.45 -16.49
C GLU A 446 5.01 -23.84 -15.35
N ARG A 447 5.84 -24.67 -14.73
CA ARG A 447 6.81 -24.27 -13.70
C ARG A 447 8.22 -24.21 -14.27
N GLY A 448 9.06 -23.36 -13.68
CA GLY A 448 10.49 -23.23 -14.01
C GLY A 448 10.81 -22.12 -14.98
N LYS A 449 9.81 -21.30 -15.36
CA LYS A 449 9.94 -20.26 -16.36
C LYS A 449 9.19 -19.01 -15.91
N GLN A 450 9.92 -17.96 -15.54
CA GLN A 450 9.35 -16.73 -14.97
C GLN A 450 8.88 -15.76 -16.06
N GLU A 451 7.74 -16.07 -16.68
CA GLU A 451 7.16 -15.32 -17.79
C GLU A 451 5.66 -15.07 -17.58
N VAL A 452 5.15 -14.02 -18.20
CA VAL A 452 3.72 -13.75 -18.25
C VAL A 452 3.27 -13.52 -19.69
N GLU A 453 2.30 -14.30 -20.15
CA GLU A 453 1.54 -14.05 -21.38
C GLU A 453 0.29 -13.22 -21.04
N ALA A 454 0.01 -12.20 -21.84
CA ALA A 454 -1.17 -11.37 -21.66
C ALA A 454 -1.83 -11.03 -23.00
N PRO A 455 -3.16 -10.78 -23.03
CA PRO A 455 -3.85 -10.36 -24.25
C PRO A 455 -3.36 -8.99 -24.71
N LYS A 456 -3.27 -8.74 -26.03
CA LYS A 456 -2.90 -7.42 -26.58
C LYS A 456 -3.77 -6.28 -26.07
N GLU A 457 -4.99 -6.54 -25.63
CA GLU A 457 -5.91 -5.56 -25.06
C GLU A 457 -5.29 -4.79 -23.88
N ILE A 458 -4.31 -5.35 -23.16
CA ILE A 458 -3.67 -4.62 -22.04
C ILE A 458 -2.94 -3.35 -22.50
N THR A 459 -2.53 -3.26 -23.78
CA THR A 459 -1.86 -2.05 -24.32
C THR A 459 -2.80 -0.86 -24.40
N LYS A 460 -4.11 -1.07 -24.26
CA LYS A 460 -5.10 0.01 -24.13
C LYS A 460 -5.04 0.71 -22.78
N TYR A 461 -4.45 0.07 -21.76
CA TYR A 461 -4.46 0.53 -20.37
C TYR A 461 -3.06 0.80 -19.80
N VAL A 462 -2.01 0.45 -20.54
CA VAL A 462 -0.62 0.61 -20.14
C VAL A 462 0.18 1.17 -21.33
N LEU A 463 0.78 2.35 -21.15
CA LEU A 463 1.74 2.95 -22.07
C LEU A 463 3.19 2.75 -21.63
N ASP A 464 3.42 2.49 -20.35
CA ASP A 464 4.74 2.27 -19.79
C ASP A 464 5.43 1.08 -20.48
N GLN A 465 6.44 1.38 -21.29
CA GLN A 465 7.19 0.37 -22.05
C GLN A 465 8.01 -0.53 -21.13
N GLU A 466 8.46 -0.05 -19.97
CA GLU A 466 9.21 -0.89 -19.02
C GLU A 466 8.30 -1.99 -18.46
N ILE A 467 7.03 -1.67 -18.21
CA ILE A 467 6.00 -2.63 -17.80
C ILE A 467 5.65 -3.56 -18.96
N LEU A 468 5.26 -3.03 -20.12
CA LEU A 468 4.82 -3.84 -21.27
C LEU A 468 5.87 -4.85 -21.74
N ASN A 469 7.16 -4.47 -21.72
CA ASN A 469 8.26 -5.35 -22.10
C ASN A 469 8.45 -6.57 -21.17
N LYS A 470 7.76 -6.62 -20.02
CA LYS A 470 7.74 -7.81 -19.14
C LYS A 470 6.71 -8.86 -19.57
N PHE A 471 5.79 -8.52 -20.48
CA PHE A 471 4.71 -9.39 -20.91
C PHE A 471 4.91 -9.85 -22.35
N LYS A 472 4.55 -11.11 -22.62
CA LYS A 472 4.42 -11.66 -23.97
C LYS A 472 2.99 -11.46 -24.44
N LEU A 473 2.80 -10.47 -25.30
CA LEU A 473 1.47 -10.11 -25.80
C LEU A 473 1.02 -11.06 -26.92
N TYR A 474 -0.19 -11.60 -26.81
CA TYR A 474 -0.78 -12.48 -27.83
C TYR A 474 -1.99 -11.88 -28.53
#